data_AF-A0A3B8Q6X1-F1
#
_entry.id   AF-A0A3B8Q6X1-F1
#
_cell.length_a   1.000
_cell.length_b   1.000
_cell.length_c   1.000
_cell.angle_alpha   90.00
_cell.angle_beta   90.00
_cell.angle_gamma   90.00
#
_symmetry.space_group_name_H-M   'P 1'
#
loop_
_entity.id
_entity.type
_entity.pdbx_description
1 polymer ?
#
loop_
_entity_poly.entity_id
_entity_poly.type
_entity_poly.pdbx_seq_one_letter_code
_entity_poly.pdbx_strand_id
1 'polypeptide(L)'
;MELEWQTRKNRIDQRLKSQGWRIVPWIAGLPSADFANAAVTEFPTANGPADYALFVGGQLLGIVEAKKVTVNPQNVLEQAKRYAEGAYLGPGNWNGLHVPFLYATNGELIWHLDTRADKPVSRPISHFHSAAALAEKFSHPINAGRQWLLDTPPERIARLRPYQVAAIVATEN
;
A
#
# COMPACT_ATOMS: atom_id res chain seq x y z
N MET A 1 -34.16 -2.09 -4.07
CA MET A 1 -33.16 -2.86 -3.30
C MET A 1 -31.80 -2.32 -3.71
N GLU A 2 -31.17 -1.49 -2.89
CA GLU A 2 -29.84 -0.95 -3.18
C GLU A 2 -28.86 -2.12 -3.22
N LEU A 3 -28.10 -2.25 -4.31
CA LEU A 3 -27.27 -3.42 -4.52
C LEU A 3 -26.09 -3.36 -3.54
N GLU A 4 -25.83 -4.44 -2.81
CA GLU A 4 -24.75 -4.54 -1.80
C GLU A 4 -23.38 -4.05 -2.30
N TRP A 5 -23.10 -4.17 -3.60
CA TRP A 5 -21.89 -3.66 -4.23
C TRP A 5 -21.81 -2.13 -4.23
N GLN A 6 -22.94 -1.43 -4.41
CA GLN A 6 -23.01 0.04 -4.40
C GLN A 6 -22.71 0.56 -3.00
N THR A 7 -23.33 -0.05 -1.98
CA THR A 7 -23.06 0.29 -0.58
C THR A 7 -21.58 0.10 -0.25
N ARG A 8 -20.96 -1.01 -0.70
CA ARG A 8 -19.52 -1.24 -0.52
C ARG A 8 -18.67 -0.19 -1.23
N LYS A 9 -18.97 0.11 -2.50
CA LYS A 9 -18.23 1.12 -3.28
C LYS A 9 -18.30 2.48 -2.59
N ASN A 10 -19.49 2.89 -2.16
CA ASN A 10 -19.72 4.16 -1.46
C ASN A 10 -18.89 4.26 -0.17
N ARG A 11 -18.80 3.18 0.62
CA ARG A 11 -17.96 3.14 1.83
C ARG A 11 -16.47 3.30 1.50
N ILE A 12 -15.98 2.61 0.47
CA ILE A 12 -14.58 2.69 0.04
C ILE A 12 -14.27 4.11 -0.44
N ASP A 13 -15.13 4.68 -1.29
CA ASP A 13 -15.00 6.05 -1.79
C ASP A 13 -14.94 7.07 -0.65
N GLN A 14 -15.81 6.94 0.35
CA GLN A 14 -15.81 7.83 1.52
C GLN A 14 -14.51 7.73 2.32
N ARG A 15 -13.97 6.52 2.51
CA ARG A 15 -12.72 6.32 3.26
C ARG A 15 -11.48 6.76 2.48
N LEU A 16 -11.48 6.66 1.16
CA LEU A 16 -10.42 7.24 0.33
C LEU A 16 -10.51 8.78 0.35
N LYS A 17 -11.70 9.35 0.16
CA LYS A 17 -11.91 10.80 0.21
C LYS A 17 -11.51 11.40 1.57
N SER A 18 -11.79 10.71 2.68
CA SER A 18 -11.39 11.18 4.01
C SER A 18 -9.87 11.22 4.23
N GLN A 19 -9.10 10.54 3.37
CA GLN A 19 -7.63 10.59 3.35
C GLN A 19 -7.10 11.54 2.27
N GLY A 20 -7.96 12.38 1.70
CA GLY A 20 -7.61 13.40 0.71
C GLY A 20 -7.52 12.91 -0.73
N TRP A 21 -7.98 11.68 -1.03
CA TRP A 21 -7.96 11.16 -2.39
C TRP A 21 -9.09 11.74 -3.24
N ARG A 22 -8.75 12.23 -4.43
CA ARG A 22 -9.73 12.57 -5.46
C ARG A 22 -10.10 11.31 -6.24
N ILE A 23 -11.35 10.88 -6.16
CA ILE A 23 -11.83 9.74 -6.95
C ILE A 23 -12.10 10.20 -8.38
N VAL A 24 -11.50 9.55 -9.37
CA VAL A 24 -11.71 9.85 -10.78
C VAL A 24 -11.90 8.56 -11.57
N PRO A 25 -12.80 8.51 -12.57
CA PRO A 25 -12.85 7.37 -13.48
C PRO A 25 -11.60 7.32 -14.36
N TRP A 26 -11.16 6.12 -14.73
CA TRP A 26 -10.19 5.98 -15.81
C TRP A 26 -10.77 6.51 -17.12
N ILE A 27 -9.97 7.28 -17.85
CA ILE A 27 -10.30 7.79 -19.18
C ILE A 27 -9.10 7.51 -20.08
N ALA A 28 -9.35 6.81 -21.19
CA ALA A 28 -8.30 6.47 -22.15
C ALA A 28 -7.63 7.74 -22.70
N GLY A 29 -6.30 7.73 -22.77
CA GLY A 29 -5.51 8.83 -23.33
C GLY A 29 -5.22 9.97 -22.36
N LEU A 30 -5.72 9.94 -21.12
CA LEU A 30 -5.29 10.91 -20.10
C LEU A 30 -3.84 10.64 -19.67
N PRO A 31 -2.96 11.67 -19.69
CA PRO A 31 -1.62 11.58 -19.12
C PRO A 31 -1.65 11.22 -17.64
N SER A 32 -0.74 10.36 -17.20
CA SER A 32 -0.64 9.99 -15.77
C SER A 32 -0.31 11.19 -14.88
N ALA A 33 0.34 12.22 -15.42
CA ALA A 33 0.65 13.47 -14.73
C ALA A 33 -0.61 14.21 -14.21
N ASP A 34 -1.77 14.01 -14.85
CA ASP A 34 -3.04 14.63 -14.45
C ASP A 34 -3.68 13.94 -13.22
N PHE A 35 -3.17 12.78 -12.84
CA PHE A 35 -3.58 12.02 -11.67
C PHE A 35 -2.79 12.39 -10.41
N ALA A 36 -2.57 13.68 -10.17
CA ALA A 36 -2.02 14.13 -8.89
C ALA A 36 -3.02 13.82 -7.75
N ASN A 37 -2.58 12.99 -6.80
CA ASN A 37 -3.32 12.59 -5.58
C ASN A 37 -4.71 12.02 -5.89
N ALA A 38 -4.78 11.16 -6.90
CA ALA A 38 -6.03 10.62 -7.41
C ALA A 38 -6.14 9.11 -7.17
N ALA A 39 -7.33 8.65 -6.79
CA ALA A 39 -7.71 7.25 -6.83
C ALA A 39 -8.53 7.02 -8.11
N VAL A 40 -7.87 6.46 -9.12
CA VAL A 40 -8.43 6.23 -10.45
C VAL A 40 -9.20 4.92 -10.45
N THR A 41 -10.50 4.95 -10.73
CA THR A 41 -11.33 3.74 -10.74
C THR A 41 -11.22 2.97 -12.04
N GLU A 42 -11.33 1.64 -11.98
CA GLU A 42 -11.32 0.75 -13.16
C GLU A 42 -10.05 0.91 -14.01
N PHE A 43 -8.91 1.14 -13.36
CA PHE A 43 -7.64 1.39 -14.02
C PHE A 43 -7.12 0.12 -14.73
N PRO A 44 -6.77 0.20 -16.02
CA PRO A 44 -6.40 -0.99 -16.80
C PRO A 44 -5.01 -1.52 -16.42
N THR A 45 -4.92 -2.84 -16.27
CA THR A 45 -3.65 -3.59 -16.17
C THR A 45 -3.68 -4.77 -17.14
N ALA A 46 -2.53 -5.39 -17.39
CA ALA A 46 -2.46 -6.61 -18.22
C ALA A 46 -3.35 -7.75 -17.70
N ASN A 47 -3.62 -7.76 -16.39
CA ASN A 47 -4.34 -8.82 -15.70
C ASN A 47 -5.80 -8.43 -15.37
N GLY A 48 -6.33 -7.42 -16.07
CA GLY A 48 -7.67 -6.89 -15.89
C GLY A 48 -7.69 -5.54 -15.17
N PRO A 49 -8.85 -4.86 -15.11
CA PRO A 49 -8.94 -3.57 -14.44
C PRO A 49 -8.87 -3.74 -12.92
N ALA A 50 -8.10 -2.88 -12.27
CA ALA A 50 -8.09 -2.74 -10.82
C ALA A 50 -9.24 -1.82 -10.36
N ASP A 51 -9.87 -2.12 -9.22
CA ASP A 51 -10.97 -1.30 -8.69
C ASP A 51 -10.54 0.14 -8.44
N TYR A 52 -9.37 0.35 -7.83
CA TYR A 52 -8.72 1.67 -7.73
C TYR A 52 -7.22 1.58 -7.92
N ALA A 53 -6.66 2.53 -8.66
CA ALA A 53 -5.24 2.81 -8.78
C ALA A 53 -4.92 4.15 -8.11
N LEU A 54 -3.99 4.14 -7.15
CA LEU A 54 -3.60 5.30 -6.34
C LEU A 54 -2.39 5.98 -6.98
N PHE A 55 -2.62 7.16 -7.56
CA PHE A 55 -1.59 7.98 -8.17
C PHE A 55 -1.14 9.12 -7.25
N VAL A 56 0.17 9.21 -7.04
CA VAL A 56 0.81 10.25 -6.23
C VAL A 56 1.87 10.92 -7.08
N GLY A 57 1.76 12.23 -7.30
CA GLY A 57 2.66 12.95 -8.19
C GLY A 57 2.75 12.35 -9.61
N GLY A 58 1.67 11.74 -10.11
CA GLY A 58 1.62 11.07 -11.41
C GLY A 58 2.22 9.67 -11.47
N GLN A 59 2.71 9.13 -10.34
CA GLN A 59 3.21 7.76 -10.22
C GLN A 59 2.17 6.83 -9.62
N LEU A 60 2.03 5.62 -10.17
CA LEU A 60 1.15 4.59 -9.62
C LEU A 60 1.78 3.95 -8.38
N LEU A 61 1.45 4.47 -7.20
CA LEU A 61 2.03 3.97 -5.95
C LEU A 61 1.19 2.89 -5.29
N GLY A 62 -0.12 2.78 -5.59
CA GLY A 62 -0.92 1.75 -4.96
C GLY A 62 -2.07 1.20 -5.79
N ILE A 63 -2.53 0.01 -5.41
CA ILE A 63 -3.70 -0.67 -5.99
C ILE A 63 -4.63 -1.07 -4.85
N VAL A 64 -5.91 -0.79 -5.01
CA VAL A 64 -6.97 -1.21 -4.07
C VAL A 64 -7.92 -2.15 -4.78
N GLU A 65 -8.19 -3.28 -4.14
CA GLU A 65 -9.16 -4.29 -4.58
C GLU A 65 -10.36 -4.34 -3.62
N ALA A 66 -11.58 -4.24 -4.13
CA ALA A 66 -12.82 -4.29 -3.36
C ALA A 66 -13.39 -5.72 -3.32
N LYS A 67 -13.43 -6.33 -2.13
CA LYS A 67 -13.93 -7.70 -1.90
C LYS A 67 -15.29 -7.71 -1.18
N LYS A 68 -16.12 -8.73 -1.45
CA LYS A 68 -17.49 -8.88 -0.92
C LYS A 68 -17.59 -9.36 0.55
N VAL A 69 -16.48 -9.67 1.26
CA VAL A 69 -16.49 -10.43 2.54
C VAL A 69 -16.88 -11.89 2.29
N THR A 70 -16.36 -12.95 2.88
CA THR A 70 -15.28 -13.29 3.81
C THR A 70 -14.02 -13.70 3.05
N VAL A 71 -12.86 -13.10 3.31
CA VAL A 71 -11.63 -13.56 2.64
C VAL A 71 -10.61 -13.98 3.69
N ASN A 72 -10.10 -15.20 3.54
CA ASN A 72 -8.97 -15.71 4.30
C ASN A 72 -7.84 -14.66 4.24
N PRO A 73 -7.29 -14.21 5.39
CA PRO A 73 -6.17 -13.27 5.45
C PRO A 73 -4.99 -13.64 4.53
N GLN A 74 -4.77 -14.94 4.31
CA GLN A 74 -3.67 -15.44 3.48
C GLN A 74 -3.83 -15.07 2.00
N ASN A 75 -5.06 -15.01 1.48
CA ASN A 75 -5.33 -14.81 0.05
C ASN A 75 -5.99 -13.46 -0.27
N VAL A 76 -6.16 -12.60 0.75
CA VAL A 76 -6.95 -11.37 0.62
C VAL A 76 -6.39 -10.39 -0.43
N LEU A 77 -5.08 -10.46 -0.69
CA LEU A 77 -4.36 -9.56 -1.60
C LEU A 77 -3.95 -10.20 -2.93
N GLU A 78 -4.27 -11.47 -3.20
CA GLU A 78 -3.80 -12.16 -4.42
C GLU A 78 -4.25 -11.44 -5.70
N GLN A 79 -5.48 -10.93 -5.73
CA GLN A 79 -5.95 -10.18 -6.89
C GLN A 79 -5.23 -8.82 -7.04
N ALA A 80 -4.94 -8.13 -5.93
CA ALA A 80 -4.17 -6.89 -5.96
C ALA A 80 -2.72 -7.14 -6.43
N LYS A 81 -2.11 -8.27 -6.06
CA LYS A 81 -0.80 -8.69 -6.56
C LYS A 81 -0.82 -8.93 -8.07
N ARG A 82 -1.81 -9.68 -8.57
CA ARG A 82 -1.98 -9.89 -10.02
C ARG A 82 -2.06 -8.57 -10.79
N TYR A 83 -2.81 -7.59 -10.30
CA TYR A 83 -2.85 -6.27 -10.93
C TYR A 83 -1.52 -5.53 -10.86
N ALA A 84 -0.79 -5.65 -9.75
CA ALA A 84 0.54 -5.06 -9.60
C ALA A 84 1.58 -5.68 -10.54
N GLU A 85 1.50 -6.99 -10.82
CA GLU A 85 2.31 -7.66 -11.85
C GLU A 85 2.00 -7.14 -13.25
N GLY A 86 0.71 -6.93 -13.54
CA GLY A 86 0.24 -6.44 -14.84
C GLY A 86 0.30 -4.92 -15.02
N ALA A 87 0.83 -4.17 -14.05
CA ALA A 87 0.81 -2.71 -14.08
C ALA A 87 1.90 -2.16 -15.00
N TYR A 88 1.49 -1.28 -15.93
CA TYR A 88 2.39 -0.66 -16.91
C TYR A 88 3.09 0.62 -16.41
N LEU A 89 2.48 1.31 -15.43
CA LEU A 89 2.95 2.61 -14.92
C LEU A 89 3.56 2.52 -13.52
N GLY A 90 3.95 1.32 -13.11
CA GLY A 90 4.57 1.08 -11.82
C GLY A 90 5.94 1.75 -11.71
N PRO A 91 6.30 2.35 -10.56
CA PRO A 91 7.55 3.09 -10.38
C PRO A 91 8.78 2.21 -10.14
N GLY A 92 8.62 0.88 -10.12
CA GLY A 92 9.70 -0.05 -9.82
C GLY A 92 9.34 -1.49 -10.11
N ASN A 93 10.16 -2.42 -9.63
CA ASN A 93 9.92 -3.85 -9.72
C ASN A 93 10.42 -4.53 -8.44
N TRP A 94 9.50 -5.18 -7.72
CA TRP A 94 9.78 -5.95 -6.51
C TRP A 94 9.32 -7.39 -6.71
N ASN A 95 10.23 -8.22 -7.21
CA ASN A 95 9.97 -9.63 -7.55
C ASN A 95 8.79 -9.80 -8.52
N GLY A 96 8.73 -8.99 -9.57
CA GLY A 96 7.67 -9.01 -10.58
C GLY A 96 6.47 -8.11 -10.26
N LEU A 97 6.38 -7.56 -9.05
CA LEU A 97 5.33 -6.60 -8.69
C LEU A 97 5.80 -5.19 -9.04
N HIS A 98 5.06 -4.48 -9.90
CA HIS A 98 5.46 -3.15 -10.33
C HIS A 98 4.91 -2.01 -9.47
N VAL A 99 4.01 -2.32 -8.52
CA VAL A 99 3.35 -1.34 -7.64
C VAL A 99 3.67 -1.65 -6.16
N PRO A 100 4.10 -0.65 -5.36
CA PRO A 100 4.62 -0.90 -4.02
C PRO A 100 3.56 -1.14 -2.94
N PHE A 101 2.40 -0.45 -3.00
CA PHE A 101 1.42 -0.49 -1.90
C PHE A 101 0.10 -1.13 -2.34
N LEU A 102 -0.18 -2.33 -1.85
CA LEU A 102 -1.37 -3.08 -2.22
C LEU A 102 -2.39 -3.08 -1.08
N TYR A 103 -3.65 -2.96 -1.45
CA TYR A 103 -4.77 -2.96 -0.52
C TYR A 103 -5.87 -3.91 -0.97
N ALA A 104 -6.52 -4.51 0.01
CA ALA A 104 -7.77 -5.24 -0.20
C ALA A 104 -8.76 -4.85 0.89
N THR A 105 -10.01 -4.55 0.52
CA THR A 105 -11.00 -4.06 1.47
C THR A 105 -12.41 -4.49 1.14
N ASN A 106 -13.24 -4.64 2.16
CA ASN A 106 -14.70 -4.75 2.03
C ASN A 106 -15.43 -3.44 2.35
N GLY A 107 -14.70 -2.34 2.55
CA GLY A 107 -15.23 -1.08 3.05
C GLY A 107 -15.15 -0.92 4.58
N GLU A 108 -14.98 -2.00 5.35
CA GLU A 108 -14.90 -1.99 6.82
C GLU A 108 -13.50 -2.35 7.33
N LEU A 109 -12.93 -3.45 6.83
CA LEU A 109 -11.55 -3.88 7.05
C LEU A 109 -10.69 -3.49 5.86
N ILE A 110 -9.46 -3.05 6.12
CA ILE A 110 -8.47 -2.72 5.09
C ILE A 110 -7.23 -3.56 5.38
N TRP A 111 -6.89 -4.44 4.45
CA TRP A 111 -5.61 -5.13 4.44
C TRP A 111 -4.62 -4.35 3.59
N HIS A 112 -3.38 -4.26 4.05
CA HIS A 112 -2.31 -3.56 3.37
C HIS A 112 -1.05 -4.41 3.31
N LEU A 113 -0.35 -4.31 2.17
CA LEU A 113 0.93 -4.95 1.91
C LEU A 113 1.87 -3.96 1.25
N ASP A 114 3.06 -3.83 1.83
CA ASP A 114 4.20 -3.14 1.20
C ASP A 114 5.05 -4.20 0.52
N THR A 115 5.05 -4.23 -0.81
CA THR A 115 5.69 -5.26 -1.63
C THR A 115 7.21 -5.09 -1.71
N ARG A 116 7.72 -3.96 -1.24
CA ARG A 116 9.13 -3.59 -1.37
C ARG A 116 10.05 -4.37 -0.43
N ALA A 117 9.49 -5.01 0.60
CA ALA A 117 10.25 -5.76 1.58
C ALA A 117 10.63 -7.14 1.02
N ASP A 118 11.79 -7.67 1.42
CA ASP A 118 12.24 -9.01 1.01
C ASP A 118 11.23 -10.11 1.39
N LYS A 119 10.56 -9.93 2.53
CA LYS A 119 9.50 -10.81 3.03
C LYS A 119 8.26 -9.95 3.35
N PRO A 120 7.45 -9.63 2.33
CA PRO A 120 6.35 -8.69 2.50
C PRO A 120 5.21 -9.35 3.29
N VAL A 121 4.81 -8.74 4.40
CA VAL A 121 3.77 -9.25 5.30
C VAL A 121 2.54 -8.36 5.20
N SER A 122 1.39 -8.98 4.94
CA SER A 122 0.11 -8.27 4.94
C SER A 122 -0.36 -8.01 6.37
N ARG A 123 -1.01 -6.86 6.59
CA ARG A 123 -1.56 -6.51 7.90
C ARG A 123 -2.84 -5.69 7.78
N PRO A 124 -3.75 -5.77 8.75
CA PRO A 124 -4.88 -4.86 8.81
C PRO A 124 -4.43 -3.45 9.19
N ILE A 125 -5.08 -2.45 8.63
CA ILE A 125 -4.92 -1.03 8.98
C ILE A 125 -6.29 -0.37 9.17
N SER A 126 -6.35 0.72 9.94
CA SER A 126 -7.60 1.42 10.26
C SER A 126 -8.08 2.36 9.15
N HIS A 127 -7.15 2.92 8.38
CA HIS A 127 -7.41 3.88 7.31
C HIS A 127 -6.46 3.65 6.14
N PHE A 128 -6.87 4.00 4.93
CA PHE A 128 -5.94 4.11 3.81
C PHE A 128 -4.84 5.12 4.13
N HIS A 129 -3.65 4.93 3.57
CA HIS A 129 -2.65 5.98 3.63
C HIS A 129 -3.08 7.16 2.74
N SER A 130 -2.79 8.38 3.18
CA SER A 130 -2.92 9.57 2.33
C SER A 130 -1.84 9.56 1.23
N ALA A 131 -2.03 10.38 0.19
CA ALA A 131 -1.03 10.51 -0.87
C ALA A 131 0.34 10.96 -0.32
N ALA A 132 0.35 11.90 0.64
CA ALA A 132 1.58 12.34 1.31
C ALA A 132 2.27 11.21 2.09
N ALA A 133 1.50 10.40 2.83
CA ALA A 133 2.05 9.27 3.57
C ALA A 133 2.62 8.18 2.63
N LEU A 134 2.01 7.97 1.46
CA LEU A 134 2.56 7.07 0.45
C LEU A 134 3.83 7.62 -0.19
N ALA A 135 3.88 8.92 -0.52
CA ALA A 135 5.09 9.57 -1.03
C ALA A 135 6.25 9.43 -0.04
N GLU A 136 6.01 9.77 1.23
CA GLU A 136 6.99 9.64 2.30
C GLU A 136 7.44 8.18 2.49
N LYS A 137 6.50 7.23 2.55
CA LYS A 137 6.85 5.81 2.63
C LYS A 137 7.68 5.37 1.43
N PHE A 138 7.35 5.84 0.23
CA PHE A 138 8.04 5.50 -0.99
C PHE A 138 9.47 6.03 -1.03
N SER A 139 9.68 7.26 -0.57
CA SER A 139 11.01 7.90 -0.55
C SER A 139 11.99 7.25 0.44
N HIS A 140 11.49 6.57 1.46
CA HIS A 140 12.33 5.91 2.45
C HIS A 140 12.69 4.47 2.03
N PRO A 141 13.97 4.07 2.05
CA PRO A 141 14.37 2.69 1.81
C PRO A 141 13.79 1.79 2.92
N ILE A 142 13.15 0.69 2.52
CA ILE A 142 12.46 -0.21 3.47
C ILE A 142 13.40 -0.84 4.50
N ASN A 143 14.67 -1.04 4.12
CA ASN A 143 15.71 -1.61 4.96
C ASN A 143 16.55 -0.55 5.70
N ALA A 144 16.29 0.75 5.53
CA ALA A 144 17.10 1.79 6.18
C ALA A 144 17.09 1.66 7.70
N GLY A 145 15.95 1.31 8.30
CA GLY A 145 15.86 1.08 9.75
C GLY A 145 16.60 -0.17 10.22
N ARG A 146 16.54 -1.26 9.43
CA ARG A 146 17.30 -2.48 9.72
C ARG A 146 18.81 -2.25 9.58
N GLN A 147 19.21 -1.54 8.53
CA GLN A 147 20.60 -1.17 8.30
C GLN A 147 21.11 -0.23 9.40
N TRP A 148 20.31 0.78 9.78
CA TRP A 148 20.63 1.65 10.91
C TRP A 148 20.79 0.86 12.21
N LEU A 149 19.94 -0.13 12.48
CA LEU A 149 20.06 -0.98 13.66
C LEU A 149 21.37 -1.80 13.63
N LEU A 150 21.72 -2.39 12.49
CA LEU A 150 22.98 -3.12 12.31
C LEU A 150 24.21 -2.21 12.46
N ASP A 151 24.12 -0.97 11.98
CA ASP A 151 25.23 -0.01 11.98
C ASP A 151 25.30 0.84 13.25
N THR A 152 24.27 0.77 14.11
CA THR A 152 24.16 1.51 15.37
C THR A 152 24.07 0.55 16.54
N PRO A 153 25.23 0.09 17.08
CA PRO A 153 25.27 -0.69 18.29
C PRO A 153 24.46 -0.05 19.42
N PRO A 154 23.75 -0.82 20.26
CA PRO A 154 22.91 -0.30 21.33
C PRO A 154 23.66 0.67 22.26
N GLU A 155 24.97 0.48 22.44
CA GLU A 155 25.87 1.33 23.23
C GLU A 155 26.01 2.75 22.67
N ARG A 156 25.74 2.96 21.37
CA ARG A 156 25.80 4.27 20.71
C ARG A 156 24.48 5.04 20.79
N ILE A 157 23.41 4.43 21.30
CA ILE A 157 22.10 5.06 21.40
C ILE A 157 22.00 5.80 22.75
N ALA A 158 22.26 7.11 22.73
CA ALA A 158 22.36 7.95 23.94
C ALA A 158 21.15 7.93 24.90
N ARG A 159 19.97 7.48 24.43
CA ARG A 159 18.73 7.43 25.22
C ARG A 159 18.45 6.06 25.85
N LEU A 160 19.25 5.04 25.60
CA LEU A 160 19.07 3.72 26.21
C LEU A 160 19.68 3.69 27.61
N ARG A 161 18.92 3.16 28.57
CA ARG A 161 19.42 2.87 29.92
C ARG A 161 20.31 1.61 29.88
N PRO A 162 21.25 1.46 30.83
CA PRO A 162 22.18 0.32 30.85
C PRO A 162 21.50 -1.05 30.79
N TYR A 163 20.34 -1.24 31.45
CA TYR A 163 19.60 -2.50 31.39
C TYR A 163 18.95 -2.76 30.02
N GLN A 164 18.59 -1.71 29.27
CA GLN A 164 18.03 -1.85 27.92
C GLN A 164 19.12 -2.28 26.94
N VAL A 165 20.33 -1.71 27.08
CA VAL A 165 21.52 -2.14 26.32
C VAL A 165 21.81 -3.61 26.60
N ALA A 166 21.91 -4.00 27.88
CA ALA A 166 22.19 -5.38 28.27
C ALA A 166 21.13 -6.38 27.74
N ALA A 167 19.85 -6.00 27.76
CA ALA A 167 18.77 -6.84 27.24
C ALA A 167 18.83 -7.02 25.72
N ILE A 168 19.16 -5.96 24.96
CA ILE A 168 19.30 -6.03 23.50
C ILE A 168 20.50 -6.93 23.13
N VAL A 169 21.67 -6.68 23.73
CA VAL A 169 22.91 -7.46 23.47
C VAL A 169 22.73 -8.96 23.80
N ALA A 170 21.98 -9.28 24.86
CA ALA A 170 21.70 -10.68 25.22
C ALA A 170 20.75 -11.39 24.24
N THR A 171 19.97 -10.64 23.44
CA THR A 171 18.99 -11.18 22.48
C THR A 171 19.56 -11.26 21.06
N GLU A 172 20.54 -10.42 20.72
CA GLU A 172 21.16 -10.36 19.39
C GLU A 172 22.32 -11.35 19.19
N ASN A 173 22.78 -12.05 20.24
CA ASN A 173 23.73 -13.17 20.19
C ASN A 173 23.01 -14.52 20.04
#